data_AF-A0A804HQ70-F1
#
_entry.id   AF-A0A804HQ70-F1
#
_cell.length_a   1.000
_cell.length_b   1.000
_cell.length_c   1.000
_cell.angle_alpha   90.00
_cell.angle_beta   90.00
_cell.angle_gamma   90.00
#
_symmetry.space_group_name_H-M   'P 1'
#
loop_
_entity.id
_entity.type
_entity.pdbx_description
1 polymer ?
#
loop_
_entity_poly.entity_id
_entity_poly.type
_entity_poly.pdbx_seq_one_letter_code
_entity_poly.pdbx_strand_id
1 'polypeptide(L)' 'MNWISRKIHLYNVTMGLYMLDWWERYLFNILILVLLWFIFHNGSRSAAEFYNGYLKSKVLSGQMLEVRGNITS' A
#
# COMPACT_ATOMS: atom_id res chain seq x y z
N MET A 1 -6.73 -17.82 -22.85
CA MET A 1 -5.60 -17.12 -22.19
C MET A 1 -4.35 -17.97 -22.32
N ASN A 2 -3.47 -17.63 -23.26
CA ASN A 2 -2.34 -18.48 -23.62
C ASN A 2 -1.21 -18.34 -22.57
N TRP A 3 -0.94 -19.40 -21.82
CA TRP A 3 0.10 -19.44 -20.77
C TRP A 3 1.50 -19.08 -21.30
N ILE A 4 1.76 -19.40 -22.57
CA ILE A 4 2.97 -19.02 -23.31
C ILE A 4 3.16 -17.49 -23.39
N SER A 5 2.08 -16.74 -23.67
CA SER A 5 2.17 -15.28 -23.80
C SER A 5 2.55 -14.62 -22.47
N ARG A 6 2.05 -15.18 -21.36
CA ARG A 6 2.41 -14.75 -20.00
C ARG A 6 3.87 -15.03 -19.68
N LYS A 7 4.38 -16.20 -20.08
CA LYS A 7 5.79 -16.60 -19.91
C LYS A 7 6.73 -15.69 -20.72
N ILE A 8 6.36 -15.34 -21.95
CA ILE A 8 7.12 -14.42 -22.81
C ILE A 8 7.15 -13.00 -22.24
N HIS A 9 6.02 -12.48 -21.75
CA HIS A 9 5.99 -11.14 -21.15
C HIS A 9 6.87 -11.05 -19.89
N LEU A 10 6.80 -12.06 -19.00
CA LEU A 10 7.68 -12.12 -17.84
C LEU A 10 9.15 -12.24 -18.25
N TYR A 11 9.47 -13.07 -19.25
CA TYR A 11 10.84 -13.18 -19.76
C TYR A 11 11.34 -11.86 -20.34
N ASN A 12 10.52 -11.16 -21.12
CA ASN A 12 10.89 -9.91 -21.76
C ASN A 12 11.06 -8.77 -20.74
N VAL A 13 10.24 -8.75 -19.68
CA VAL A 13 10.39 -7.82 -18.56
C VAL A 13 11.66 -8.13 -17.75
N THR A 14 11.88 -9.39 -17.37
CA THR A 14 13.01 -9.77 -16.50
C THR A 14 14.34 -9.73 -17.25
N MET A 15 14.39 -10.29 -18.47
CA MET A 15 15.58 -10.23 -19.31
C MET A 15 15.79 -8.82 -19.88
N GLY A 16 14.73 -8.08 -20.21
CA GLY A 16 14.84 -6.70 -20.67
C GLY A 16 15.44 -5.78 -19.60
N LEU A 17 15.04 -5.94 -18.33
CA LEU A 17 15.72 -5.27 -17.20
C LEU A 17 17.18 -5.67 -17.05
N TYR A 18 17.50 -6.92 -17.44
CA TYR A 18 18.86 -7.45 -17.49
C TYR A 18 19.60 -7.05 -18.78
N MET A 19 18.97 -6.38 -19.74
CA MET A 19 19.64 -5.83 -20.92
C MET A 19 20.01 -4.36 -20.74
N LEU A 20 19.45 -3.66 -19.74
CA LEU A 20 19.87 -2.31 -19.40
C LEU A 20 21.34 -2.30 -18.97
N ASP A 21 22.03 -1.22 -19.37
CA ASP A 21 23.42 -0.99 -19.04
C ASP A 21 23.62 -1.03 -17.52
N TRP A 22 24.82 -1.39 -17.07
CA TRP A 22 25.09 -1.60 -15.65
C TRP A 22 24.63 -0.40 -14.82
N TRP A 23 24.85 0.84 -15.31
CA TRP A 23 24.41 2.09 -14.70
C TRP A 23 22.88 2.26 -14.66
N GLU A 24 22.19 1.95 -15.75
CA GLU A 24 20.74 2.14 -15.84
C GLU A 24 19.97 1.20 -14.91
N ARG A 25 20.51 0.00 -14.63
CA ARG A 25 19.96 -0.89 -13.61
C ARG A 25 19.98 -0.27 -12.22
N TYR A 26 21.05 0.45 -11.85
CA TYR A 26 21.08 1.17 -10.57
C TYR A 26 20.04 2.28 -10.55
N LEU A 27 19.92 3.02 -11.64
CA LEU A 27 18.95 4.11 -11.75
C LEU A 27 17.52 3.58 -11.60
N PHE A 28 17.17 2.49 -12.28
CA PHE A 28 15.85 1.88 -12.19
C PHE A 28 15.54 1.30 -10.81
N ASN A 29 16.52 0.66 -10.15
CA ASN A 29 16.36 0.18 -8.77
C ASN A 29 16.12 1.31 -7.78
N ILE A 30 16.87 2.42 -7.89
CA ILE A 30 16.66 3.61 -7.06
C ILE A 30 15.27 4.20 -7.33
N LEU A 31 14.84 4.24 -8.59
CA LEU A 31 13.53 4.76 -8.99
C LEU A 31 12.39 3.92 -8.39
N ILE A 32 12.50 2.58 -8.40
CA ILE A 32 11.55 1.69 -7.73
C ILE A 32 11.57 1.90 -6.22
N LEU A 33 12.74 2.01 -5.58
CA LEU A 33 12.84 2.23 -4.14
C LEU A 33 12.21 3.57 -3.73
N VAL A 34 12.46 4.64 -4.49
CA VAL A 34 11.86 5.96 -4.26
C VAL A 34 10.35 5.92 -4.52
N LEU A 35 9.90 5.23 -5.56
CA LEU A 35 8.47 5.07 -5.86
C LEU A 35 7.77 4.28 -4.76
N LEU A 36 8.36 3.18 -4.30
CA LEU A 36 7.82 2.37 -3.20
C LEU A 36 7.78 3.18 -1.91
N TRP A 37 8.86 3.91 -1.61
CA TRP A 37 8.91 4.83 -0.47
C TRP A 37 7.83 5.90 -0.56
N PHE A 38 7.62 6.47 -1.74
CA PHE A 38 6.57 7.47 -1.98
C PHE A 38 5.18 6.88 -1.77
N ILE A 39 4.90 5.70 -2.30
CA ILE A 39 3.62 5.01 -2.10
C ILE A 39 3.44 4.65 -0.63
N PHE A 40 4.48 4.20 0.07
CA PHE A 40 4.41 3.89 1.49
C PHE A 40 4.16 5.16 2.31
N HIS A 41 4.90 6.23 2.06
CA HIS A 41 4.72 7.50 2.78
C HIS A 41 3.31 8.09 2.58
N ASN A 42 2.82 8.12 1.33
CA ASN A 42 1.48 8.63 1.03
C ASN A 42 0.37 7.67 1.47
N GLY A 43 0.57 6.38 1.28
CA GLY A 43 -0.35 5.30 1.64
C GLY A 43 -0.48 5.15 3.15
N SER A 44 0.62 5.22 3.89
CA SER A 44 0.62 5.22 5.37
C SER A 44 -0.10 6.44 5.91
N ARG A 45 0.07 7.63 5.30
CA ARG A 45 -0.68 8.82 5.71
C ARG A 45 -2.19 8.63 5.49
N SER A 46 -2.59 8.16 4.32
CA SER A 46 -4.00 7.86 4.02
C SER A 46 -4.57 6.78 4.96
N ALA A 47 -3.86 5.67 5.16
CA ALA A 47 -4.27 4.60 6.05
C ALA A 47 -4.33 5.04 7.52
N ALA A 48 -3.41 5.89 7.97
CA ALA A 48 -3.41 6.43 9.33
C ALA A 48 -4.60 7.35 9.58
N GLU A 49 -5.01 8.16 8.60
CA GLU A 49 -6.21 8.99 8.68
C GLU A 49 -7.48 8.13 8.76
N PHE A 50 -7.59 7.08 7.94
CA PHE A 50 -8.69 6.11 8.01
C PHE A 50 -8.71 5.33 9.34
N TYR A 51 -7.56 4.88 9.82
CA TYR A 51 -7.45 4.09 11.05
C TYR A 51 -7.81 4.93 12.29
N ASN A 52 -7.34 6.18 12.35
CA ASN A 52 -7.74 7.13 13.39
C ASN A 52 -9.25 7.42 13.35
N GLY A 53 -9.83 7.58 12.16
CA GLY A 53 -11.29 7.75 12.01
C GLY A 53 -12.08 6.56 12.55
N TYR A 54 -11.66 5.34 12.20
CA TYR A 54 -12.33 4.12 12.64
C TYR A 54 -12.20 3.90 14.15
N LEU A 55 -10.99 4.07 14.72
CA LEU A 55 -10.78 3.95 16.16
C LEU A 55 -11.54 5.02 16.94
N LYS A 56 -11.50 6.28 16.48
CA LYS A 56 -12.22 7.38 17.12
C LYS A 56 -13.73 7.14 17.09
N SER A 57 -14.28 6.66 15.97
CA SER A 57 -15.68 6.29 15.86
C SER A 57 -16.06 5.13 16.79
N LYS A 58 -15.19 4.13 16.91
CA LYS A 58 -15.44 2.95 17.75
C LYS A 58 -15.42 3.31 19.24
N VAL A 59 -14.46 4.14 19.66
CA VAL A 59 -14.40 4.66 21.04
C VAL A 59 -15.62 5.52 21.38
N LEU A 60 -15.99 6.47 20.50
CA LEU A 60 -17.19 7.30 20.69
C LEU A 60 -18.47 6.47 20.78
N SER A 61 -18.60 5.43 19.95
CA SER A 61 -19.75 4.52 20.02
C SER A 61 -19.80 3.73 21.33
N GLY A 62 -18.65 3.28 21.86
CA GLY A 62 -18.55 2.59 23.13
C GLY A 62 -18.98 3.47 24.30
N GLN A 63 -18.46 4.71 24.37
CA GLN A 63 -18.82 5.66 25.43
C GLN A 63 -20.30 6.07 25.38
N MET A 64 -20.87 6.23 24.18
CA MET A 64 -22.28 6.58 24.03
C MET A 64 -23.22 5.44 24.47
N LEU A 65 -22.84 4.18 24.25
CA LEU A 65 -23.60 3.02 24.73
C LEU A 65 -23.55 2.90 26.27
N GLU A 66 -22.40 3.17 26.88
CA GLU A 66 -22.23 3.18 28.34
C GLU A 66 -23.07 4.28 29.01
N VAL A 67 -23.02 5.51 28.48
CA VAL A 67 -23.84 6.63 28.97
C VAL A 67 -25.32 6.34 28.81
N ARG A 68 -25.74 5.76 27.68
CA ARG A 68 -27.15 5.39 27.46
C ARG A 68 -27.62 4.32 28.44
N GLY A 69 -26.78 3.34 28.76
CA GLY A 69 -27.08 2.29 29.75
C GLY A 69 -27.33 2.88 31.14
N ASN A 70 -26.50 3.83 31.58
CA ASN A 70 -26.63 4.49 32.88
C ASN A 70 -27.86 5.40 33.01
N ILE A 71 -28.44 5.90 31.92
CA ILE A 71 -29.65 6.75 31.96
C ILE A 71 -30.93 5.89 32.01
N THR A 72 -30.84 4.63 31.59
CA THR A 72 -31.99 3.70 31.51
C THR A 72 -32.10 2.70 32.65
N SER A 73 -31.12 2.68 33.57
CA SER A 73 -31.18 1.97 34.87
C SER A 73 -31.60 2.93 35.98
#